data_AF-A0A0G1CML1-F1
#
_entry.id   AF-A0A0G1CML1-F1
#
_cell.length_a   1.000
_cell.length_b   1.000
_cell.length_c   1.000
_cell.angle_alpha   90.00
_cell.angle_beta   90.00
_cell.angle_gamma   90.00
#
_symmetry.space_group_name_H-M   'P 1'
#
loop_
_entity.id
_entity.type
_entity.pdbx_description
1 polymer ?
#
loop_
_entity_poly.entity_id
_entity_poly.type
_entity_poly.pdbx_seq_one_letter_code
_entity_poly.pdbx_strand_id
1 'polypeptide(L)'
;MRKKETLIFILFFALLLLALWWGFNLSRQPKPILSPSPTEEVFPKKISDFQTQIYMKKRTYDITYIPSLNEYAIVIYGIPFEPARKEAEQAFLEKLGLLSTQACGLRVTISTPPFVNPEESKQTYSLSFCGTSPAPNP
;
A
#
# COMPACT_ATOMS: atom_id res chain seq x y z
N MET A 1 14.78 -51.14 -42.92
CA MET A 1 14.13 -49.81 -43.10
C MET A 1 13.57 -49.17 -41.82
N ARG A 2 13.66 -49.80 -40.63
CA ARG A 2 12.94 -49.33 -39.42
C ARG A 2 13.67 -48.29 -38.53
N LYS A 3 14.99 -48.10 -38.70
CA LYS A 3 15.81 -47.21 -37.83
C LYS A 3 15.68 -45.71 -38.15
N LYS A 4 15.40 -45.36 -39.40
CA LYS A 4 15.30 -43.94 -39.82
C LYS A 4 14.03 -43.28 -39.29
N GLU A 5 12.92 -44.03 -39.26
CA GLU A 5 11.63 -43.56 -38.73
C GLU A 5 11.71 -43.31 -37.22
N THR A 6 12.37 -44.20 -36.45
CA THR A 6 12.58 -44.01 -35.01
C THR A 6 13.40 -42.75 -34.70
N LEU A 7 14.41 -42.45 -35.53
CA LEU A 7 15.26 -41.28 -35.34
C LEU A 7 14.49 -39.97 -35.55
N ILE A 8 13.54 -39.95 -36.50
CA ILE A 8 12.70 -38.79 -36.78
C ILE A 8 11.74 -38.50 -35.62
N PHE A 9 11.11 -39.54 -35.05
CA PHE A 9 10.22 -39.36 -33.89
C PHE A 9 10.97 -38.85 -32.65
N ILE A 10 12.19 -39.34 -32.41
CA ILE A 10 13.03 -38.88 -31.30
C ILE A 10 13.41 -37.41 -31.48
N LEU A 11 13.82 -37.01 -32.69
CA LEU A 11 14.16 -35.61 -32.98
C LEU A 11 12.96 -34.68 -32.81
N PHE A 12 11.76 -35.11 -33.24
CA PHE A 12 10.55 -34.32 -33.08
C PHE A 12 10.16 -34.13 -31.61
N PHE A 13 10.18 -35.20 -30.81
CA PHE A 13 9.92 -35.12 -29.37
C PHE A 13 10.98 -34.28 -28.64
N ALA A 14 12.26 -34.39 -29.01
CA ALA A 14 13.32 -33.57 -28.43
C ALA A 14 13.12 -32.08 -28.73
N LEU A 15 12.74 -31.73 -29.96
CA LEU A 15 12.41 -30.35 -30.33
C LEU A 15 11.17 -29.82 -29.61
N LEU A 16 10.14 -30.66 -29.42
CA LEU A 16 8.93 -30.30 -28.70
C LEU A 16 9.22 -30.06 -27.21
N LEU A 17 10.04 -30.91 -26.59
CA LEU A 17 10.51 -30.71 -25.22
C LEU A 17 11.37 -29.45 -25.09
N LEU A 18 12.27 -29.18 -26.03
CA LEU A 18 13.08 -27.94 -26.04
C LEU A 18 12.20 -26.69 -26.16
N ALA A 19 11.15 -26.72 -26.98
CA ALA A 19 10.21 -25.62 -27.12
C ALA A 19 9.38 -25.39 -25.84
N LEU A 20 8.90 -26.47 -25.21
CA LEU A 20 8.20 -26.39 -23.92
C LEU A 20 9.12 -25.87 -22.80
N TRP A 21 10.40 -26.26 -22.81
CA TRP A 21 11.39 -25.77 -21.84
C TRP A 21 11.74 -24.29 -22.06
N TRP A 22 11.81 -23.83 -23.31
CA TRP A 22 11.98 -22.41 -23.64
C TRP A 22 10.76 -21.57 -23.26
N GLY A 23 9.54 -22.07 -23.51
CA GLY A 23 8.31 -21.39 -23.14
C GLY A 23 8.12 -21.24 -21.62
N PHE A 24 8.56 -22.22 -20.84
CA PHE A 24 8.45 -22.20 -19.38
C PHE A 24 9.41 -21.20 -18.71
N ASN A 25 10.51 -20.80 -19.37
CA ASN A 25 11.48 -19.86 -18.82
C ASN A 25 11.10 -18.38 -19.01
N LEU A 26 10.21 -18.05 -19.96
CA LEU A 26 9.80 -16.65 -20.20
C LEU A 26 8.81 -16.11 -19.17
N SER A 27 8.18 -16.97 -18.35
CA SER A 27 7.25 -16.55 -17.30
C SER A 27 7.95 -16.23 -15.96
N ARG A 28 9.28 -16.39 -15.90
CA ARG A 28 10.11 -15.99 -14.76
C ARG A 28 10.92 -14.73 -15.04
N GLN A 29 10.37 -13.79 -15.80
CA GLN A 29 10.89 -12.41 -15.68
C GLN A 29 10.47 -11.94 -14.28
N PRO A 30 11.41 -11.73 -13.33
CA PRO A 30 11.06 -11.02 -12.12
C PRO A 30 10.48 -9.68 -12.57
N LYS A 31 9.32 -9.29 -12.02
CA LYS A 31 8.80 -7.93 -12.21
C LYS A 31 9.97 -6.96 -12.08
N PRO A 32 10.16 -6.01 -13.02
CA PRO A 32 11.22 -5.01 -12.89
C PRO A 32 11.12 -4.44 -11.49
N ILE A 33 12.17 -4.70 -10.68
CA ILE A 33 12.30 -4.15 -9.35
C ILE A 33 12.40 -2.66 -9.60
N LEU A 34 11.29 -1.94 -9.38
CA LEU A 34 11.32 -0.50 -9.21
C LEU A 34 12.37 -0.28 -8.12
N SER A 35 13.50 0.33 -8.48
CA SER A 35 14.58 0.65 -7.55
C SER A 35 13.96 1.19 -6.26
N PRO A 36 14.34 0.67 -5.07
CA PRO A 36 13.87 1.27 -3.83
C PRO A 36 14.30 2.73 -3.85
N SER A 37 13.30 3.61 -3.83
CA SER A 37 13.48 5.04 -3.63
C SER A 37 14.42 5.26 -2.45
N PRO A 38 15.36 6.22 -2.52
CA PRO A 38 16.32 6.39 -1.45
C PRO A 38 15.56 6.79 -0.18
N THR A 39 15.77 5.99 0.86
CA THR A 39 15.55 6.34 2.27
C THR A 39 14.15 6.08 2.84
N GLU A 40 13.76 4.81 2.93
CA GLU A 40 12.86 4.36 4.01
C GLU A 40 13.66 4.33 5.31
N GLU A 41 13.60 5.42 6.09
CA GLU A 41 14.20 5.48 7.43
C GLU A 41 13.41 4.57 8.37
N VAL A 42 14.03 3.43 8.72
CA VAL A 42 13.55 2.53 9.77
C VAL A 42 13.75 3.23 11.11
N PHE A 43 12.74 3.99 11.54
CA PHE A 43 12.68 4.51 12.91
C PHE A 43 12.51 3.35 13.91
N PRO A 44 13.21 3.37 15.06
CA PRO A 44 13.21 2.26 16.01
C PRO A 44 11.79 1.99 16.54
N LYS A 45 11.31 0.77 16.30
CA LYS A 45 10.04 0.25 16.80
C LYS A 45 10.13 0.08 18.31
N LYS A 46 9.51 1.01 19.06
CA LYS A 46 9.06 0.75 20.42
C LYS A 46 7.70 1.40 20.66
N ILE A 47 6.63 0.63 20.42
CA ILE A 47 5.25 0.91 20.88
C ILE A 47 4.68 -0.49 21.18
N SER A 48 4.79 -0.98 22.42
CA SER A 48 3.79 -0.89 23.49
C SER A 48 2.42 -1.46 23.08
N ASP A 49 2.30 -2.79 23.20
CA ASP A 49 1.17 -3.67 23.54
C ASP A 49 -0.31 -3.19 23.60
N PHE A 50 -0.69 -2.18 22.82
CA PHE A 50 -2.06 -1.98 22.37
C PHE A 50 -2.06 -2.35 20.88
N GLN A 51 -3.00 -3.20 20.46
CA GLN A 51 -3.04 -3.92 19.18
C GLN A 51 -3.22 -3.02 17.93
N THR A 52 -2.42 -1.98 17.82
CA THR A 52 -2.45 -1.02 16.73
C THR A 52 -1.88 -1.66 15.47
N GLN A 53 -2.74 -1.84 14.45
CA GLN A 53 -2.31 -2.35 13.15
C GLN A 53 -1.89 -1.16 12.28
N ILE A 54 -0.58 -0.99 12.08
CA ILE A 54 -0.05 0.03 11.17
C ILE A 54 -0.18 -0.50 9.75
N TYR A 55 -0.86 0.24 8.89
CA TYR A 55 -1.03 -0.13 7.48
C TYR A 55 0.03 0.49 6.57
N MET A 56 0.50 1.69 6.90
CA MET A 56 1.49 2.42 6.11
C MET A 56 2.25 3.42 6.97
N LYS A 57 3.56 3.53 6.74
CA LYS A 57 4.39 4.59 7.31
C LYS A 57 5.28 5.17 6.21
N LYS A 58 5.20 6.48 6.02
CA LYS A 58 6.09 7.26 5.16
C LYS A 58 6.71 8.39 5.98
N ARG A 59 7.68 9.08 5.39
CA ARG A 59 8.29 10.29 5.99
C ARG A 59 7.27 11.42 6.18
N THR A 60 6.27 11.49 5.30
CA THR A 60 5.29 12.59 5.24
C THR A 60 3.97 12.27 5.93
N TYR A 61 3.68 11.00 6.24
CA TYR A 61 2.48 10.60 6.97
C TYR A 61 2.57 9.17 7.49
N ASP A 62 1.71 8.81 8.44
CA ASP A 62 1.39 7.44 8.78
C ASP A 62 -0.12 7.16 8.66
N ILE A 63 -0.46 5.88 8.50
CA ILE A 63 -1.85 5.38 8.46
C ILE A 63 -1.92 4.17 9.36
N THR A 64 -2.80 4.25 10.34
CA THR A 64 -2.86 3.31 11.44
C THR A 64 -4.31 2.99 11.77
N TYR A 65 -4.62 1.73 12.06
CA TYR A 65 -5.91 1.35 12.62
C TYR A 65 -5.78 0.96 14.08
N ILE A 66 -6.75 1.44 14.85
CA ILE A 66 -6.82 1.30 16.29
C ILE A 66 -8.05 0.43 16.58
N PRO A 67 -7.90 -0.91 16.74
CA PRO A 67 -9.03 -1.82 16.87
C PRO A 67 -9.93 -1.52 18.06
N SER A 68 -9.36 -1.04 19.18
CA SER A 68 -10.12 -0.67 20.37
C SER A 68 -11.10 0.49 20.14
N LEU A 69 -10.86 1.33 19.13
CA LEU A 69 -11.71 2.45 18.77
C LEU A 69 -12.50 2.22 17.47
N ASN A 70 -12.20 1.12 16.76
CA ASN A 70 -12.67 0.87 15.40
C ASN A 70 -12.47 2.11 14.51
N GLU A 71 -11.25 2.66 14.52
CA GLU A 71 -10.93 3.95 13.93
C GLU A 71 -9.58 3.91 13.20
N TYR A 72 -9.51 4.61 12.07
CA TYR A 72 -8.28 4.88 11.35
C TYR A 72 -7.73 6.24 11.73
N ALA A 73 -6.48 6.27 12.17
CA ALA A 73 -5.73 7.48 12.42
C ALA A 73 -4.72 7.71 11.27
N ILE A 74 -4.74 8.92 10.72
CA ILE A 74 -3.77 9.39 9.73
C ILE A 74 -2.99 10.54 10.36
N VAL A 75 -1.71 10.37 10.65
CA VAL A 75 -0.87 11.44 11.17
C VAL A 75 -0.01 12.02 10.05
N ILE A 76 -0.12 13.32 9.82
CA ILE A 76 0.63 14.03 8.79
C ILE A 76 1.90 14.62 9.39
N TYR A 77 3.05 14.28 8.80
CA TYR A 77 4.37 14.83 9.12
C TYR A 77 4.91 15.74 8.00
N GLY A 78 4.25 15.77 6.84
CA GLY A 78 4.65 16.54 5.67
C GLY A 78 4.30 18.03 5.78
N ILE A 79 5.20 18.87 5.28
CA ILE A 79 5.01 20.31 5.12
C ILE A 79 5.17 20.61 3.61
N PRO A 80 4.22 21.31 2.96
CA PRO A 80 2.98 21.87 3.49
C PRO A 80 1.91 20.80 3.83
N PHE A 81 1.04 21.09 4.81
CA PHE A 81 0.07 20.12 5.35
C PHE A 81 -0.95 19.64 4.32
N GLU A 82 -1.63 20.55 3.62
CA GLU A 82 -2.73 20.19 2.70
C GLU A 82 -2.29 19.26 1.55
N PRO A 83 -1.17 19.49 0.84
CA PRO A 83 -0.65 18.53 -0.12
C PRO A 83 -0.33 17.15 0.49
N ALA A 84 0.29 17.12 1.67
CA ALA A 84 0.63 15.87 2.35
C ALA A 84 -0.61 15.11 2.83
N ARG A 85 -1.63 15.83 3.30
CA ARG A 85 -2.95 15.29 3.65
C ARG A 85 -3.61 14.65 2.43
N LYS A 86 -3.66 15.33 1.29
CA LYS A 86 -4.25 14.77 0.07
C LYS A 86 -3.52 13.52 -0.42
N GLU A 87 -2.19 13.50 -0.33
CA GLU A 87 -1.40 12.31 -0.64
C GLU A 87 -1.74 11.14 0.30
N ALA A 88 -1.84 11.41 1.62
CA ALA A 88 -2.19 10.41 2.61
C ALA A 88 -3.61 9.87 2.41
N GLU A 89 -4.57 10.74 2.10
CA GLU A 89 -5.96 10.40 1.80
C GLU A 89 -6.07 9.51 0.56
N GLN A 90 -5.32 9.81 -0.51
CA GLN A 90 -5.28 8.95 -1.69
C GLN A 90 -4.65 7.58 -1.38
N ALA A 91 -3.52 7.57 -0.66
CA ALA A 91 -2.86 6.33 -0.26
C ALA A 91 -3.74 5.48 0.66
N PHE A 92 -4.56 6.10 1.51
CA PHE A 92 -5.55 5.42 2.34
C PHE A 92 -6.58 4.67 1.49
N LEU A 93 -7.15 5.33 0.49
CA LEU A 93 -8.11 4.71 -0.44
C LEU A 93 -7.48 3.55 -1.21
N GLU A 94 -6.28 3.76 -1.77
CA GLU A 94 -5.55 2.74 -2.54
C GLU A 94 -5.20 1.52 -1.67
N LYS A 95 -4.78 1.75 -0.43
CA LYS A 95 -4.38 0.67 0.48
C LYS A 95 -5.55 -0.20 0.90
N LEU A 96 -6.73 0.38 1.08
CA LEU A 96 -7.95 -0.33 1.46
C LEU A 96 -8.78 -0.81 0.26
N GLY A 97 -8.43 -0.38 -0.96
CA GLY A 97 -9.21 -0.70 -2.16
C GLY A 97 -10.61 -0.10 -2.15
N LEU A 98 -10.76 1.09 -1.55
CA LEU A 98 -12.05 1.76 -1.36
C LEU A 98 -12.25 2.92 -2.33
N LEU A 99 -13.52 3.15 -2.67
CA LEU A 99 -13.96 4.41 -3.28
C LEU A 99 -14.08 5.49 -2.20
N SER A 100 -13.95 6.75 -2.60
CA SER A 100 -14.11 7.92 -1.72
C SER A 100 -15.44 7.88 -0.94
N THR A 101 -16.54 7.52 -1.59
CA THR A 101 -17.87 7.41 -0.97
C THR A 101 -17.94 6.33 0.12
N GLN A 102 -17.24 5.21 -0.06
CA GLN A 102 -17.20 4.13 0.92
C GLN A 102 -16.36 4.53 2.14
N ALA A 103 -15.25 5.23 1.91
CA ALA A 103 -14.39 5.72 2.97
C ALA A 103 -15.10 6.74 3.89
N CYS A 104 -16.09 7.48 3.40
CA CYS A 104 -16.88 8.39 4.22
C CYS A 104 -17.78 7.70 5.27
N GLY A 105 -17.99 6.38 5.16
CA GLY A 105 -18.65 5.58 6.19
C GLY A 105 -17.71 5.09 7.28
N LEU A 106 -16.40 5.31 7.15
CA LEU A 106 -15.39 4.89 8.12
C LEU A 106 -15.15 5.99 9.15
N ARG A 107 -14.78 5.59 10.38
CA ARG A 107 -14.23 6.50 11.38
C ARG A 107 -12.77 6.76 11.02
N VAL A 108 -12.50 7.93 10.46
CA VAL A 108 -11.15 8.36 10.07
C VAL A 108 -10.85 9.72 10.66
N THR A 109 -9.70 9.82 11.31
CA THR A 109 -9.23 11.02 11.99
C THR A 109 -7.85 11.38 11.46
N ILE A 110 -7.71 12.60 10.95
CA ILE A 110 -6.46 13.13 10.42
C ILE A 110 -5.91 14.18 11.39
N SER A 111 -4.65 14.06 11.78
CA SER A 111 -4.00 14.99 12.70
C SER A 111 -2.55 15.26 12.29
N THR A 112 -1.90 16.20 12.95
CA THR A 112 -0.47 16.45 12.78
C THR A 112 0.17 16.83 14.11
N PRO A 113 1.41 16.43 14.40
CA PRO A 113 2.06 16.80 15.64
C PRO A 113 2.35 18.31 15.72
N PRO A 114 2.25 18.94 16.90
CA PRO A 114 2.52 20.37 17.06
C PRO A 114 3.93 20.80 16.65
N PHE A 115 4.92 19.92 16.74
CA PHE A 115 6.29 20.23 16.34
C PHE A 115 6.50 20.22 14.82
N VAL A 116 5.57 19.62 14.05
CA VAL A 116 5.61 19.62 12.59
C VAL A 116 4.81 20.81 12.05
N ASN A 117 3.56 20.94 12.52
CA ASN A 117 2.67 22.00 12.07
C ASN A 117 1.85 22.55 13.26
N PRO A 118 2.33 23.61 13.92
CA PRO A 118 1.70 24.16 15.12
C PRO A 118 0.26 24.63 14.90
N GLU A 119 -0.03 25.23 13.74
CA GLU A 119 -1.35 25.76 13.44
C GLU A 119 -2.37 24.65 13.17
N GLU A 120 -2.02 23.70 12.31
CA GLU A 120 -2.92 22.60 11.96
C GLU A 120 -3.07 21.57 13.10
N SER A 121 -2.11 21.49 14.04
CA SER A 121 -2.16 20.56 15.17
C SER A 121 -3.24 20.88 16.23
N LYS A 122 -3.86 22.06 16.15
CA LYS A 122 -4.87 22.52 17.11
C LYS A 122 -6.24 21.88 16.90
N GLN A 123 -6.41 21.13 15.82
CA GLN A 123 -7.67 20.48 15.48
C GLN A 123 -7.43 19.14 14.79
N THR A 124 -8.52 18.40 14.62
CA THR A 124 -8.55 17.13 13.90
C THR A 124 -9.43 17.25 12.68
N TYR A 125 -9.03 16.62 11.59
CA TYR A 125 -9.68 16.75 10.29
C TYR A 125 -10.33 15.42 9.89
N SER A 126 -11.47 15.50 9.23
CA SER A 126 -12.05 14.39 8.48
C SER A 126 -11.39 14.28 7.10
N LEU A 127 -11.65 13.19 6.37
CA LEU A 127 -11.27 13.06 4.96
C LEU A 127 -11.81 14.24 4.13
N SER A 128 -10.95 14.92 3.37
CA SER A 128 -11.28 16.18 2.68
C SER A 128 -12.38 16.04 1.62
N PHE A 129 -12.53 14.86 1.05
CA PHE A 129 -13.56 14.53 0.06
C PHE A 129 -14.88 14.08 0.67
N CYS A 130 -14.92 13.86 1.98
CA CYS A 130 -16.17 13.65 2.68
C CYS A 130 -16.74 15.03 2.99
N GLY A 131 -17.98 15.29 2.55
CA GLY A 131 -18.71 16.46 3.02
C GLY A 131 -18.83 16.44 4.56
N THR A 132 -19.47 17.45 5.14
CA THR A 132 -19.82 17.44 6.58
C THR A 132 -20.84 16.31 6.85
N SER A 133 -20.37 15.07 6.86
CA SER A 133 -21.15 13.92 7.29
C SER A 133 -21.19 13.99 8.81
N PRO A 134 -22.39 14.05 9.43
CA PRO A 134 -22.51 14.16 10.87
C PRO A 134 -21.81 12.97 11.49
N ALA A 135 -20.90 13.23 12.43
CA ALA A 135 -20.31 12.18 13.24
C ALA A 135 -21.47 11.37 13.86
N PRO A 136 -21.46 10.02 13.80
CA PRO A 136 -22.33 9.25 14.66
C PRO A 136 -21.96 9.60 16.10
N ASN A 137 -22.86 10.30 16.78
CA ASN A 137 -22.75 10.55 18.22
C ASN A 137 -22.68 9.21 18.97
N PRO A 138 -21.94 9.15 20.09
CA PRO A 138 -21.79 7.96 20.91
C PRO A 138 -23.12 7.38 21.41
#